data_AF-A0A378CNF8-F1
#
_entry.id   AF-A0A378CNF8-F1
#
_cell.length_a   1.000
_cell.length_b   1.000
_cell.length_c   1.000
_cell.angle_alpha   90.00
_cell.angle_beta   90.00
_cell.angle_gamma   90.00
#
_symmetry.space_group_name_H-M   'P 1'
#
loop_
_entity.id
_entity.type
_entity.pdbx_description
1 polymer ?
#
loop_
_entity_poly.entity_id
_entity_poly.type
_entity_poly.pdbx_seq_one_letter_code
_entity_poly.pdbx_strand_id
1 'polypeptide(L)'
;MLLHPQDVNSALLWLTGSLWGRDWHFVKIAVPLLILFLPLSLRFCRDLDLLALGDARAATLGVSVQRTRFQGLMLAVAMTATGVAVCGPISFIGLVVPHMVRRIAGGRHRWLMPVSALTGALLLVIADLLARIIHPPLELPAGVLTAIIGAPWFVWLLVRMR
;
A
#
# COMPACT_ATOMS: atom_id res chain seq x y z
N MET A 1 -31.88 -5.48 -19.85
CA MET A 1 -32.12 -5.95 -18.47
C MET A 1 -30.84 -6.55 -17.95
N LEU A 2 -30.30 -6.07 -16.82
CA LEU A 2 -29.12 -6.68 -16.20
C LEU A 2 -29.53 -8.06 -15.65
N LEU A 3 -28.91 -9.13 -16.14
CA LEU A 3 -29.23 -10.51 -15.77
C LEU A 3 -28.88 -10.82 -14.30
N HIS A 4 -27.92 -10.11 -13.70
CA HIS A 4 -27.47 -10.29 -12.31
C HIS A 4 -27.12 -8.94 -11.64
N PRO A 5 -28.12 -8.15 -11.23
CA PRO A 5 -27.89 -6.81 -10.67
C PRO A 5 -27.10 -6.81 -9.34
N GLN A 6 -27.19 -7.89 -8.57
CA GLN A 6 -26.46 -8.08 -7.31
C GLN A 6 -24.95 -8.23 -7.54
N ASP A 7 -24.56 -9.09 -8.49
CA ASP A 7 -23.15 -9.35 -8.81
C ASP A 7 -22.47 -8.09 -9.35
N VAL A 8 -23.17 -7.34 -10.23
CA VAL A 8 -22.68 -6.06 -10.74
C VAL A 8 -22.45 -5.05 -9.61
N ASN A 9 -23.38 -4.93 -8.66
CA ASN A 9 -23.21 -4.03 -7.53
C ASN A 9 -22.03 -4.44 -6.64
N SER A 10 -21.86 -5.74 -6.37
CA SER A 10 -20.73 -6.25 -5.60
C SER A 10 -19.38 -5.98 -6.29
N ALA A 11 -19.31 -6.12 -7.61
CA ALA A 11 -18.11 -5.80 -8.39
C ALA A 11 -17.80 -4.30 -8.39
N LEU A 12 -18.82 -3.44 -8.54
CA LEU A 12 -18.68 -2.00 -8.45
C LEU A 12 -18.17 -1.57 -7.06
N LEU A 13 -18.71 -2.13 -5.98
CA LEU A 13 -18.23 -1.89 -4.64
C LEU A 13 -16.78 -2.35 -4.45
N TRP A 14 -16.42 -3.52 -4.98
CA TRP A 14 -15.03 -4.00 -4.92
C TRP A 14 -14.08 -3.05 -5.64
N LEU A 15 -14.46 -2.54 -6.82
CA LEU A 15 -13.66 -1.60 -7.61
C LEU A 15 -13.43 -0.26 -6.91
N THR A 16 -14.26 0.12 -5.94
CA THR A 16 -14.06 1.35 -5.14
C THR A 16 -13.06 1.18 -3.99
N GLY A 17 -12.61 -0.05 -3.71
CA GLY A 17 -11.73 -0.35 -2.58
C GLY A 17 -12.48 -0.28 -1.26
N SER A 18 -12.88 -1.45 -0.73
CA SER A 18 -13.67 -1.54 0.49
C SER A 18 -13.29 -2.74 1.35
N LEU A 19 -13.28 -2.52 2.67
CA LEU A 19 -13.14 -3.56 3.69
C LEU A 19 -14.50 -4.13 4.13
N TRP A 20 -15.59 -3.73 3.48
CA TRP A 20 -16.92 -4.23 3.77
C TRP A 20 -17.03 -5.73 3.50
N GLY A 21 -17.66 -6.49 4.40
CA GLY A 21 -17.86 -7.93 4.23
C GLY A 21 -16.58 -8.76 4.26
N ARG A 22 -15.47 -8.26 4.82
CA ARG A 22 -14.27 -9.08 5.06
C ARG A 22 -14.41 -9.86 6.35
N ASP A 23 -14.34 -11.17 6.24
CA ASP A 23 -14.42 -12.12 7.33
C ASP A 23 -13.06 -12.82 7.58
N TRP A 24 -13.05 -13.76 8.52
CA TRP A 24 -11.84 -14.47 8.94
C TRP A 24 -11.24 -15.35 7.83
N HIS A 25 -11.99 -15.72 6.78
CA HIS A 25 -11.44 -16.47 5.66
C HIS A 25 -10.39 -15.66 4.90
N PHE A 26 -10.67 -14.38 4.62
CA PHE A 26 -9.67 -13.49 4.00
C PHE A 26 -8.44 -13.30 4.87
N VAL A 27 -8.62 -13.18 6.19
CA VAL A 27 -7.51 -13.02 7.14
C VAL A 27 -6.60 -14.27 7.14
N LYS A 28 -7.19 -15.47 7.15
CA LYS A 28 -6.44 -16.73 7.10
C LYS A 28 -5.59 -16.88 5.83
N ILE A 29 -6.02 -16.28 4.72
CA ILE A 29 -5.26 -16.29 3.47
C ILE A 29 -4.20 -15.18 3.45
N ALA A 30 -4.56 -13.96 3.87
CA ALA A 30 -3.68 -12.80 3.79
C ALA A 30 -2.52 -12.84 4.80
N VAL A 31 -2.78 -13.27 6.04
CA VAL A 31 -1.78 -13.22 7.12
C VAL A 31 -0.55 -14.09 6.83
N PRO A 32 -0.66 -15.36 6.40
CA PRO A 32 0.50 -16.17 6.05
C PRO A 32 1.33 -15.54 4.92
N LEU A 33 0.67 -14.97 3.91
CA LEU A 33 1.35 -14.27 2.81
C LEU A 33 2.08 -13.02 3.29
N LEU A 34 1.48 -12.24 4.18
CA LEU A 34 2.13 -11.08 4.80
C LEU A 34 3.32 -11.49 5.67
N ILE A 35 3.19 -12.55 6.47
CA ILE A 35 4.28 -13.11 7.29
C ILE A 35 5.43 -13.58 6.40
N LEU A 36 5.16 -14.07 5.19
CA LEU A 36 6.19 -14.47 4.23
C LEU A 36 6.84 -13.25 3.54
N PHE A 37 6.04 -12.34 3.00
CA PHE A 37 6.54 -11.26 2.14
C PHE A 37 7.19 -10.10 2.91
N LEU A 38 6.69 -9.77 4.11
CA LEU A 38 7.26 -8.68 4.90
C LEU A 38 8.74 -8.93 5.27
N PRO A 39 9.14 -10.07 5.87
CA PRO A 39 10.54 -10.35 6.13
C PRO A 39 11.37 -10.45 4.85
N LEU A 40 10.80 -11.03 3.79
CA LEU A 40 11.48 -11.13 2.50
C LEU A 40 11.80 -9.75 1.93
N SER A 41 10.90 -8.77 2.09
CA SER A 41 11.14 -7.38 1.66
C SER A 41 12.30 -6.73 2.42
N LEU A 42 12.45 -7.04 3.71
CA LEU A 42 13.53 -6.49 4.53
C LEU A 42 14.91 -6.95 4.05
N ARG A 43 15.01 -8.11 3.39
CA ARG A 43 16.27 -8.57 2.78
C ARG A 43 16.77 -7.61 1.69
N PHE A 44 15.86 -6.92 1.00
CA PHE A 44 16.20 -5.97 -0.07
C PHE A 44 16.58 -4.58 0.45
N CYS A 45 16.46 -4.28 1.75
CA CYS A 45 16.74 -2.94 2.30
C CYS A 45 18.10 -2.38 1.86
N ARG A 46 19.16 -3.17 2.03
CA ARG A 46 20.52 -2.74 1.75
C ARG A 46 20.71 -2.45 0.27
N ASP A 47 20.22 -3.34 -0.59
CA ASP A 47 20.38 -3.19 -2.03
C ASP A 47 19.57 -2.00 -2.55
N LEU A 48 18.36 -1.76 -2.00
CA LEU A 48 17.55 -0.58 -2.30
C LEU A 48 18.21 0.72 -1.84
N ASP A 49 18.85 0.72 -0.67
CA ASP A 49 19.65 1.85 -0.18
C ASP A 49 20.84 2.14 -1.12
N LEU A 50 21.50 1.11 -1.64
CA LEU A 50 22.62 1.26 -2.58
C LEU A 50 22.15 1.72 -3.97
N LEU A 51 21.02 1.22 -4.45
CA LEU A 51 20.39 1.67 -5.70
C LEU A 51 20.01 3.15 -5.65
N ALA A 52 19.64 3.67 -4.47
CA ALA A 52 19.36 5.10 -4.29
C ALA A 52 20.60 6.00 -4.50
N LEU A 53 21.82 5.45 -4.46
CA LEU A 53 23.06 6.18 -4.77
C LEU A 53 23.36 6.24 -6.28
N GLY A 54 22.58 5.52 -7.09
CA GLY A 54 22.73 5.42 -8.54
C GLY A 54 23.27 4.06 -8.99
N ASP A 55 22.82 3.61 -10.17
CA ASP A 55 23.07 2.26 -10.70
C ASP A 55 24.58 1.93 -10.82
N ALA A 56 25.40 2.88 -11.27
CA ALA A 56 26.85 2.69 -11.39
C ALA A 56 27.53 2.46 -10.02
N ARG A 57 27.14 3.20 -8.98
CA ARG A 57 27.68 3.05 -7.62
C ARG A 57 27.18 1.78 -6.95
N ALA A 58 25.92 1.40 -7.19
CA ALA A 58 25.37 0.16 -6.67
C ALA A 58 26.11 -1.07 -7.25
N ALA A 59 26.38 -1.05 -8.56
CA ALA A 59 27.10 -2.11 -9.25
C ALA A 59 28.53 -2.30 -8.70
N THR A 60 29.27 -1.21 -8.45
CA THR A 60 30.63 -1.30 -7.88
C THR A 60 30.64 -1.82 -6.44
N LEU A 61 29.53 -1.66 -5.72
CA LEU A 61 29.34 -2.17 -4.35
C LEU A 61 28.79 -3.61 -4.31
N GLY A 62 28.72 -4.29 -5.46
CA GLY A 62 28.37 -5.70 -5.57
C GLY A 62 26.87 -5.98 -5.75
N VAL A 63 26.04 -4.94 -5.96
CA VAL A 63 24.62 -5.13 -6.21
C VAL A 63 24.38 -5.52 -7.67
N SER A 64 23.71 -6.64 -7.89
CA SER A 64 23.21 -7.02 -9.21
C SER A 64 21.98 -6.19 -9.59
N VAL A 65 22.18 -4.94 -10.03
CA VAL A 65 21.14 -3.91 -10.26
C VAL A 65 19.86 -4.46 -10.91
N GLN A 66 19.99 -5.09 -12.08
CA GLN A 66 18.83 -5.59 -12.84
C GLN A 66 18.08 -6.70 -12.10
N ARG A 67 18.81 -7.61 -11.44
CA ARG A 67 18.22 -8.73 -10.70
C ARG A 67 17.51 -8.23 -9.44
N THR A 68 18.13 -7.33 -8.70
CA THR A 68 17.53 -6.71 -7.51
C THR A 68 16.26 -5.95 -7.88
N ARG A 69 16.28 -5.18 -8.98
CA ARG A 69 15.09 -4.45 -9.47
C ARG A 69 13.97 -5.42 -9.85
N PHE A 70 14.27 -6.46 -10.61
CA PHE A 70 13.29 -7.47 -11.01
C PHE A 70 12.68 -8.19 -9.81
N GLN A 71 13.51 -8.68 -8.89
CA GLN A 71 13.03 -9.38 -7.69
C GLN A 71 12.23 -8.46 -6.76
N GLY A 72 12.69 -7.22 -6.56
CA GLY A 72 11.97 -6.23 -5.77
C GLY A 72 10.61 -5.89 -6.36
N LEU A 73 10.52 -5.75 -7.70
CA LEU A 73 9.26 -5.53 -8.40
C LEU A 73 8.31 -6.72 -8.26
N MET A 74 8.80 -7.95 -8.46
CA MET A 74 7.98 -9.16 -8.28
C MET A 74 7.41 -9.26 -6.85
N LEU A 75 8.22 -8.94 -5.85
CA LEU A 75 7.77 -8.92 -4.46
C LEU A 75 6.73 -7.82 -4.20
N ALA A 76 6.97 -6.60 -4.69
CA ALA A 76 6.00 -5.51 -4.60
C ALA A 76 4.68 -5.85 -5.29
N VAL A 77 4.72 -6.48 -6.46
CA VAL A 77 3.52 -6.94 -7.18
C VAL A 77 2.80 -8.01 -6.38
N ALA A 78 3.50 -9.02 -5.84
CA ALA A 78 2.88 -10.07 -5.04
C ALA A 78 2.18 -9.53 -3.78
N MET A 79 2.85 -8.62 -3.06
CA MET A 79 2.27 -7.95 -1.88
C MET A 79 1.05 -7.10 -2.24
N THR A 80 1.17 -6.30 -3.31
CA THR A 80 0.07 -5.42 -3.78
C THR A 80 -1.11 -6.25 -4.27
N ALA A 81 -0.88 -7.29 -5.05
CA ALA A 81 -1.92 -8.19 -5.54
C ALA A 81 -2.65 -8.88 -4.40
N THR A 82 -1.93 -9.31 -3.35
CA THR A 82 -2.55 -9.89 -2.15
C THR A 82 -3.49 -8.89 -1.47
N GLY A 83 -3.06 -7.64 -1.29
CA GLY A 83 -3.92 -6.59 -0.73
C GLY A 83 -5.14 -6.31 -1.61
N VAL A 84 -4.93 -6.07 -2.90
CA VAL A 84 -6.00 -5.75 -3.85
C VAL A 84 -7.02 -6.89 -3.98
N ALA A 85 -6.57 -8.15 -3.99
CA ALA A 85 -7.48 -9.29 -4.03
C ALA A 85 -8.42 -9.32 -2.81
N VAL A 86 -7.93 -8.92 -1.64
CA VAL A 86 -8.71 -8.93 -0.39
C VAL A 86 -9.64 -7.72 -0.31
N CYS A 87 -9.15 -6.50 -0.49
CA CYS A 87 -9.91 -5.28 -0.19
C CYS A 87 -10.20 -4.39 -1.40
N GLY A 88 -9.87 -4.83 -2.61
CA GLY A 88 -9.98 -4.00 -3.82
C GLY A 88 -8.86 -2.96 -3.93
N PRO A 89 -8.86 -2.13 -4.98
CA PRO A 89 -7.84 -1.12 -5.19
C PRO A 89 -8.01 0.03 -4.17
N ILE A 90 -7.02 0.19 -3.29
CA ILE A 90 -6.98 1.32 -2.35
C ILE A 90 -5.95 2.34 -2.83
N SER A 91 -6.41 3.56 -3.10
CA SER A 91 -5.59 4.63 -3.66
C SER A 91 -4.84 5.41 -2.57
N PHE A 92 -3.77 6.10 -2.99
CA PHE A 92 -2.95 7.05 -2.24
C PHE A 92 -2.06 6.51 -1.11
N ILE A 93 -2.40 5.41 -0.43
CA ILE A 93 -1.60 4.91 0.71
C ILE A 93 -0.14 4.68 0.29
N GLY A 94 0.09 3.94 -0.79
CA GLY A 94 1.43 3.61 -1.28
C GLY A 94 2.24 4.82 -1.77
N LEU A 95 1.58 5.95 -2.07
CA LEU A 95 2.25 7.18 -2.45
C LEU A 95 2.49 8.07 -1.23
N VAL A 96 1.46 8.37 -0.46
CA VAL A 96 1.50 9.35 0.64
C VAL A 96 2.34 8.87 1.80
N VAL A 97 2.14 7.62 2.23
CA VAL A 97 2.70 7.12 3.48
C VAL A 97 4.23 7.01 3.43
N PRO A 98 4.87 6.39 2.42
CA PRO A 98 6.32 6.31 2.38
C PRO A 98 6.99 7.69 2.30
N HIS A 99 6.36 8.66 1.64
CA HIS A 99 6.89 10.03 1.56
C HIS A 99 6.80 10.75 2.91
N MET A 100 5.70 10.59 3.63
CA MET A 100 5.55 11.13 4.98
C MET A 100 6.56 10.50 5.94
N VAL A 101 6.67 9.17 5.95
CA VAL A 101 7.61 8.44 6.81
C VAL A 101 9.05 8.78 6.47
N ARG A 102 9.41 8.96 5.19
CA ARG A 102 10.77 9.36 4.78
C ARG A 102 11.20 10.69 5.39
N ARG A 103 10.26 11.62 5.61
CA ARG A 103 10.54 12.90 6.28
C ARG A 103 10.72 12.76 7.79
N ILE A 104 10.09 11.77 8.42
CA ILE A 104 10.09 11.59 9.88
C ILE A 104 11.21 10.63 10.33
N ALA A 105 11.29 9.45 9.71
CA ALA A 105 12.21 8.37 10.08
C ALA A 105 13.49 8.32 9.21
N GLY A 106 13.58 9.19 8.19
CA GLY A 106 14.72 9.25 7.27
C GLY A 106 14.63 8.29 6.08
N GLY A 107 15.69 8.28 5.26
CA GLY A 107 15.70 7.59 3.96
C GLY A 107 16.12 6.12 3.95
N ARG A 108 16.62 5.58 5.07
CA ARG A 108 17.15 4.20 5.13
C ARG A 108 16.02 3.18 5.06
N HIS A 109 16.03 2.31 4.06
CA HIS A 109 14.94 1.36 3.79
C HIS A 109 14.65 0.42 4.97
N ARG A 110 15.66 0.08 5.77
CA ARG A 110 15.50 -0.75 6.99
C ARG A 110 14.48 -0.20 8.00
N TRP A 111 14.36 1.12 8.09
CA TRP A 111 13.41 1.79 8.98
C TRP A 111 12.20 2.28 8.20
N LEU A 112 12.42 2.79 6.99
CA LEU A 112 11.36 3.29 6.13
C LEU A 112 10.29 2.23 5.84
N MET A 113 10.66 1.00 5.48
CA MET A 113 9.70 -0.04 5.12
C MET A 113 8.79 -0.48 6.26
N PRO A 114 9.29 -0.89 7.44
CA PRO A 114 8.42 -1.30 8.54
C PRO A 114 7.58 -0.14 9.09
N VAL A 115 8.15 1.07 9.18
CA VAL A 115 7.40 2.23 9.66
C VAL A 115 6.33 2.62 8.64
N SER A 116 6.62 2.58 7.33
CA SER A 116 5.60 2.82 6.29
C SER A 116 4.49 1.78 6.30
N ALA A 117 4.81 0.51 6.55
CA ALA A 117 3.80 -0.54 6.67
C ALA A 117 2.85 -0.27 7.85
N LEU A 118 3.40 0.06 9.03
CA LEU A 118 2.61 0.36 10.23
C LEU A 118 1.80 1.66 10.08
N THR A 119 2.41 2.72 9.57
CA THR A 119 1.71 4.00 9.34
C THR A 119 0.62 3.85 8.28
N GLY A 120 0.85 3.04 7.25
CA GLY A 120 -0.16 2.76 6.23
C GLY A 120 -1.33 1.94 6.75
N ALA A 121 -1.05 0.93 7.58
CA ALA A 121 -2.07 0.17 8.28
C ALA A 121 -2.91 1.07 9.20
N LEU A 122 -2.26 1.94 9.99
CA LEU A 122 -2.94 2.89 10.86
C LEU A 122 -3.82 3.87 10.07
N LEU A 123 -3.28 4.45 8.99
CA LEU A 123 -4.04 5.37 8.12
C LEU A 123 -5.28 4.67 7.53
N LEU A 124 -5.14 3.43 7.06
CA LEU A 124 -6.25 2.68 6.50
C LEU A 124 -7.31 2.37 7.57
N VAL A 125 -6.91 1.98 8.77
CA VAL A 125 -7.83 1.72 9.89
C VAL A 125 -8.60 2.98 10.27
N ILE A 126 -7.92 4.13 10.34
CA ILE A 126 -8.58 5.42 10.62
C ILE A 126 -9.55 5.77 9.49
N ALA A 127 -9.15 5.60 8.22
CA ALA A 127 -10.00 5.88 7.08
C ALA A 127 -11.25 4.98 7.05
N ASP A 128 -11.12 3.70 7.34
CA ASP A 128 -12.24 2.74 7.45
C ASP A 128 -13.16 3.09 8.62
N LEU A 129 -12.59 3.43 9.78
CA LEU A 129 -13.37 3.86 10.95
C LEU A 129 -14.19 5.11 10.65
N LEU A 130 -13.59 6.13 10.03
CA LEU A 130 -14.30 7.34 9.60
C LEU A 130 -15.39 7.01 8.58
N ALA A 131 -15.10 6.15 7.61
CA ALA A 131 -16.06 5.72 6.60
C ALA A 131 -17.32 5.08 7.21
N ARG A 132 -17.18 4.36 8.34
CA ARG A 132 -18.29 3.75 9.08
C ARG A 132 -19.08 4.73 9.96
N ILE A 133 -18.43 5.77 10.46
CA ILE A 133 -19.04 6.71 11.43
C ILE A 133 -19.74 7.89 10.74
N ILE A 134 -19.26 8.33 9.57
CA ILE A 134 -19.72 9.58 8.94
C ILE A 134 -21.20 9.54 8.52
N HIS A 135 -21.71 8.42 7.99
CA HIS A 135 -23.08 8.39 7.45
C HIS A 135 -23.85 7.06 7.63
N PRO A 136 -24.06 6.56 8.86
CA PRO A 136 -24.83 5.32 9.07
C PRO A 136 -26.26 5.42 8.50
N PRO A 137 -26.83 4.36 7.89
CA PRO A 137 -26.31 3.01 7.69
C PRO A 137 -25.50 2.81 6.39
N LEU A 138 -25.21 3.90 5.66
CA LEU A 138 -24.46 3.84 4.41
C LEU A 138 -22.96 3.76 4.70
N GLU A 139 -22.34 2.62 4.40
CA GLU A 139 -20.90 2.46 4.55
C GLU A 139 -20.16 3.00 3.32
N LEU A 140 -19.40 4.08 3.52
CA LEU A 140 -18.55 4.62 2.48
C LEU A 140 -17.36 3.67 2.20
N PRO A 141 -16.91 3.50 0.95
CA PRO A 141 -15.72 2.71 0.67
C PRO A 141 -14.47 3.35 1.29
N ALA A 142 -13.67 2.55 2.00
CA ALA A 142 -12.43 3.02 2.63
C ALA A 142 -11.47 3.67 1.61
N GLY A 143 -11.43 3.18 0.37
CA GLY A 143 -10.61 3.75 -0.72
C GLY A 143 -10.98 5.19 -1.10
N VAL A 144 -12.25 5.57 -0.93
CA VAL A 144 -12.70 6.96 -1.14
C VAL A 144 -12.16 7.85 -0.02
N LEU A 145 -12.26 7.40 1.24
CA LEU A 145 -11.76 8.16 2.38
C LEU A 145 -10.23 8.32 2.33
N THR A 146 -9.49 7.27 1.96
CA THR A 146 -8.03 7.37 1.81
C THR A 146 -7.64 8.32 0.69
N ALA A 147 -8.43 8.42 -0.39
CA ALA A 147 -8.21 9.39 -1.46
C ALA A 147 -8.49 10.83 -1.00
N ILE A 148 -9.59 11.06 -0.26
CA ILE A 148 -9.92 12.38 0.31
C ILE A 148 -8.83 12.86 1.27
N ILE A 149 -8.25 11.97 2.07
CA ILE A 149 -7.16 12.31 3.00
C ILE A 149 -5.83 12.47 2.24
N GLY A 150 -5.55 11.58 1.31
CA GLY A 150 -4.27 11.51 0.62
C GLY A 150 -4.05 12.58 -0.46
N ALA A 151 -5.10 12.96 -1.17
CA ALA A 151 -5.00 13.94 -2.26
C ALA A 151 -4.55 15.34 -1.79
N PRO A 152 -5.11 15.94 -0.70
CA PRO A 152 -4.62 17.20 -0.15
C PRO A 152 -3.15 17.14 0.26
N TRP A 153 -2.72 16.03 0.88
CA TRP A 153 -1.32 15.85 1.25
C TRP A 153 -0.41 15.80 0.03
N PHE A 154 -0.83 15.08 -1.01
CA PHE A 154 -0.07 15.00 -2.26
C PHE A 154 0.05 16.36 -2.95
N VAL A 155 -1.04 17.12 -3.02
CA VAL A 155 -1.03 18.49 -3.59
C VAL A 155 -0.11 19.39 -2.77
N TRP A 156 -0.22 19.38 -1.44
CA TRP A 156 0.66 20.16 -0.56
C TRP A 156 2.14 19.80 -0.77
N LEU A 157 2.44 18.50 -0.89
CA LEU A 157 3.79 18.01 -1.15
C LEU A 157 4.32 18.56 -2.48
N LEU A 158 3.51 18.53 -3.54
CA LEU A 158 3.87 19.01 -4.88
C LEU A 158 4.14 20.52 -4.87
N VAL A 159 3.29 21.30 -4.19
CA VAL A 159 3.49 22.75 -4.06
C VAL A 159 4.79 23.08 -3.31
N ARG A 160 5.15 22.29 -2.30
CA ARG A 160 6.36 22.52 -1.49
C ARG A 160 7.66 22.02 -2.16
N MET A 161 7.56 21.17 -3.17
CA MET A 161 8.71 20.65 -3.93
C MET A 161 8.99 21.46 -5.21
N ARG A 162 8.14 22.44 -5.52
CA ARG A 162 8.48 23.55 -6.41
C ARG A 162 9.30 24.59 -5.65
#